data_AF-A0A5K1A2E8-F1
#
_entry.id   AF-A0A5K1A2E8-F1
#
_cell.length_a   1.000
_cell.length_b   1.000
_cell.length_c   1.000
_cell.angle_alpha   90.00
_cell.angle_beta   90.00
_cell.angle_gamma   90.00
#
_symmetry.space_group_name_H-M   'P 1'
#
loop_
_entity.id
_entity.type
_entity.pdbx_description
1 polymer ?
#
loop_
_entity_poly.entity_id
_entity_poly.type
_entity_poly.pdbx_seq_one_letter_code
_entity_poly.pdbx_strand_id
1 'polypeptide(L)' 'SGRIYVVDTVTNPRAPSLKKTVEPADIVQKTGLSFAHTSHCLASGDVMISCLGDKDGNANGNGFLLLDSEFNVKG' A
#
# COMPACT_ATOMS: atom_id res chain seq x y z
N SER A 1 5.02 -9.03 7.66
CA SER A 1 5.20 -8.51 6.28
C SER A 1 4.20 -7.39 6.08
N GLY A 2 4.64 -6.18 5.72
CA GLY A 2 3.80 -5.01 5.42
C GLY A 2 3.78 -4.65 3.92
N ARG A 3 4.12 -5.62 3.06
CA ARG A 3 4.32 -5.44 1.63
C ARG A 3 2.97 -5.38 0.91
N ILE A 4 2.87 -4.54 -0.12
CA ILE A 4 1.67 -4.43 -0.95
C ILE A 4 1.97 -5.01 -2.33
N TYR A 5 1.12 -5.93 -2.78
CA TYR A 5 1.21 -6.55 -4.10
C TYR A 5 0.13 -5.99 -5.01
N VAL A 6 0.54 -5.50 -6.17
CA VAL A 6 -0.35 -5.06 -7.23
C VAL A 6 -0.48 -6.22 -8.21
N VAL A 7 -1.71 -6.72 -8.38
CA VAL A 7 -2.00 -7.87 -9.25
C VAL A 7 -2.72 -7.38 -10.50
N ASP A 8 -2.19 -7.72 -11.66
CA ASP A 8 -2.84 -7.44 -12.95
C ASP A 8 -3.82 -8.56 -13.28
N THR A 9 -5.09 -8.19 -13.41
CA THR A 9 -6.19 -9.04 -13.85
C THR A 9 -6.73 -8.62 -15.21
N VAL A 10 -6.22 -7.54 -15.82
CA VAL A 10 -6.67 -7.02 -17.12
C VAL A 10 -6.12 -7.87 -18.25
N THR A 11 -4.83 -8.24 -18.22
CA THR A 11 -4.20 -9.03 -19.29
C THR A 11 -4.83 -10.43 -19.43
N ASN A 12 -5.03 -11.13 -18.32
CA ASN A 12 -5.75 -12.40 -18.29
C ASN A 12 -6.48 -12.56 -16.94
N PRO A 13 -7.80 -12.31 -16.89
CA PRO A 13 -8.58 -12.40 -15.65
C PRO A 13 -8.57 -13.79 -14.99
N ARG A 14 -8.28 -14.85 -15.77
CA ARG A 14 -8.20 -16.23 -15.26
C ARG A 14 -6.78 -16.66 -14.87
N ALA A 15 -5.78 -15.86 -15.20
CA ALA A 15 -4.39 -16.07 -14.79
C ALA A 15 -3.77 -14.73 -14.32
N PRO A 16 -4.15 -14.23 -13.13
CA PRO A 16 -3.60 -12.99 -12.59
C PRO A 16 -2.08 -13.08 -12.43
N SER A 17 -1.40 -11.96 -12.66
CA SER A 17 0.05 -11.89 -12.56
C SER A 17 0.49 -10.73 -11.67
N LEU A 18 1.67 -10.86 -11.06
CA LEU A 18 2.22 -9.79 -10.22
C LEU A 18 2.71 -8.65 -11.11
N LYS A 19 2.09 -7.47 -10.99
CA LYS A 19 2.46 -6.27 -11.75
C LYS A 19 3.54 -5.47 -11.06
N LYS A 20 3.41 -5.28 -9.75
CA LYS A 20 4.33 -4.46 -8.95
C LYS A 20 4.29 -4.91 -7.50
N THR A 21 5.42 -4.72 -6.84
CA THR A 21 5.54 -4.85 -5.38
C THR A 21 5.92 -3.50 -4.81
N VAL A 22 5.17 -3.03 -3.82
CA VAL A 22 5.58 -1.88 -2.99
C VAL A 22 6.25 -2.44 -1.75
N GLU A 23 7.55 -2.19 -1.62
CA GLU A 23 8.34 -2.76 -0.53
C GLU A 23 8.04 -2.04 0.80
N PRO A 24 7.98 -2.78 1.94
CA PRO A 24 7.72 -2.18 3.24
C PRO A 24 8.71 -1.06 3.61
N ALA A 25 9.97 -1.19 3.18
CA ALA A 25 11.01 -0.21 3.43
C ALA A 25 10.65 1.17 2.82
N ASP A 26 10.11 1.19 1.60
CA ASP A 26 9.71 2.42 0.92
C ASP A 26 8.55 3.11 1.65
N ILE A 27 7.59 2.33 2.15
CA ILE A 27 6.44 2.83 2.91
C ILE A 27 6.93 3.44 4.23
N VAL A 28 7.72 2.70 4.99
CA VAL A 28 8.25 3.13 6.29
C VAL A 28 9.14 4.36 6.12
N GLN A 29 10.03 4.37 5.14
CA GLN A 29 10.95 5.50 4.91
C GLN A 29 10.21 6.79 4.54
N LYS A 30 9.17 6.70 3.69
CA LYS A 30 8.44 7.89 3.21
C LYS A 30 7.37 8.39 4.18
N THR A 31 6.76 7.50 4.96
CA THR A 31 5.54 7.84 5.72
C THR A 31 5.63 7.52 7.21
N GLY A 32 6.60 6.71 7.64
CA GLY A 32 6.66 6.16 8.99
C GLY A 32 5.59 5.11 9.30
N LEU A 33 4.68 4.83 8.37
CA LEU A 33 3.58 3.89 8.54
C LEU A 33 4.04 2.45 8.32
N SER A 34 3.40 1.52 9.04
CA SER A 34 3.59 0.07 8.93
C SER A 34 2.27 -0.64 9.19
N PHE A 35 2.28 -1.98 9.16
CA PHE A 35 1.11 -2.82 9.46
C PHE A 35 -0.13 -2.45 8.63
N ALA A 36 0.02 -2.47 7.31
CA ALA A 36 -1.08 -2.27 6.36
C ALA A 36 -2.23 -3.25 6.63
N HIS A 37 -3.47 -2.75 6.61
CA HIS A 37 -4.65 -3.49 7.07
C HIS A 37 -5.80 -3.48 6.06
N THR A 38 -6.43 -2.33 5.79
CA THR A 38 -7.63 -2.25 4.94
C THR A 38 -7.41 -1.33 3.75
N SER A 39 -7.73 -1.79 2.55
CA SER A 39 -7.61 -1.00 1.31
C SER A 39 -8.96 -0.44 0.81
N HIS A 40 -8.95 0.77 0.26
CA HIS A 40 -10.07 1.40 -0.42
C HIS A 40 -9.61 2.16 -1.67
N CYS A 41 -10.40 2.13 -2.74
CA CYS A 41 -10.21 3.02 -3.87
C CYS A 41 -10.85 4.39 -3.57
N LEU A 42 -10.18 5.47 -3.97
CA LEU A 42 -10.69 6.82 -3.87
C LEU A 42 -11.10 7.34 -5.25
N ALA A 43 -12.03 8.30 -5.27
CA ALA A 43 -12.45 8.97 -6.51
C ALA A 43 -11.31 9.76 -7.19
N SER A 44 -10.24 10.09 -6.45
CA SER A 44 -9.05 10.73 -7.01
C SER A 44 -8.22 9.81 -7.92
N GLY A 45 -8.49 8.50 -7.92
CA GLY A 45 -7.64 7.49 -8.55
C GLY A 45 -6.55 6.95 -7.63
N ASP A 46 -6.41 7.49 -6.42
CA ASP A 46 -5.50 6.95 -5.42
C ASP A 46 -6.08 5.69 -4.76
N VAL A 47 -5.19 4.82 -4.29
CA VAL A 47 -5.53 3.71 -3.38
C VAL A 47 -5.16 4.12 -1.96
N MET A 48 -6.14 4.12 -1.07
CA MET A 48 -5.95 4.38 0.35
C MET A 48 -5.84 3.07 1.12
N ILE A 49 -4.86 2.97 2.01
CA ILE A 49 -4.63 1.79 2.84
C ILE A 49 -4.49 2.23 4.29
N SER A 50 -5.29 1.68 5.20
CA SER A 50 -5.12 1.93 6.63
C SER A 50 -3.89 1.19 7.16
N CYS A 51 -3.16 1.85 8.04
CA CYS A 51 -1.97 1.36 8.72
C CYS A 51 -2.19 1.44 10.24
N LEU A 52 -1.82 0.39 10.96
CA LEU A 52 -2.14 0.27 12.39
C LEU A 52 -1.10 0.91 13.32
N GLY A 53 0.10 1.22 12.83
CA GLY A 53 1.19 1.73 13.66
C GLY A 53 2.50 1.89 12.90
N ASP A 54 3.56 2.23 13.63
CA ASP A 54 4.91 2.39 13.10
C ASP A 54 5.67 1.06 12.93
N LYS A 55 6.92 1.12 12.46
CA LYS A 55 7.78 -0.05 12.27
C LYS A 55 8.08 -0.85 13.54
N ASP A 56 7.98 -0.22 14.71
CA ASP A 56 8.31 -0.81 16.00
C ASP A 56 7.07 -1.40 16.70
N GLY A 57 5.89 -1.25 16.09
CA GLY A 57 4.62 -1.75 16.62
C GLY A 57 3.95 -0.80 17.60
N ASN A 58 4.37 0.46 17.67
CA ASN A 58 3.68 1.46 18.49
C ASN A 58 2.43 1.95 17.76
N ALA A 59 1.47 2.44 18.55
CA ALA A 59 0.27 3.08 18.01
C ALA A 59 0.56 4.42 17.32
N ASN A 60 1.68 5.08 17.67
CA ASN A 60 2.19 6.21 16.89
C ASN A 60 2.51 5.71 15.46
N GLY A 61 2.09 6.44 14.43
CA GLY A 61 2.19 5.97 13.05
C GLY A 61 0.99 5.14 12.58
N ASN A 62 -0.14 5.19 13.29
CA ASN A 62 -1.42 4.81 12.71
C ASN A 62 -1.89 5.90 11.71
N GLY A 63 -2.56 5.49 10.65
CA GLY A 63 -3.00 6.45 9.63
C GLY A 63 -3.35 5.82 8.30
N PHE A 64 -3.29 6.63 7.24
CA PHE A 64 -3.63 6.22 5.89
C PHE A 64 -2.45 6.43 4.96
N LEU A 65 -1.97 5.33 4.39
CA LEU A 65 -1.07 5.33 3.25
C LEU A 65 -1.87 5.63 1.98
N LEU A 66 -1.35 6.51 1.13
CA LEU A 66 -1.89 6.73 -0.20
C LEU A 66 -0.89 6.23 -1.24
N LEU A 67 -1.40 5.44 -2.20
CA LEU A 67 -0.69 5.10 -3.42
C LEU A 67 -1.32 5.85 -4.60
N ASP A 68 -0.50 6.42 -5.48
CA ASP A 68 -1.00 7.03 -6.72
C ASP A 68 -1.50 5.97 -7.73
N SER A 69 -1.98 6.43 -8.89
CA SER A 69 -2.48 5.56 -9.97
C SER A 69 -1.43 4.63 -10.58
N GLU A 70 -0.15 4.88 -10.33
CA GLU A 70 0.99 4.04 -10.72
C GLU A 70 1.51 3.21 -9.54
N PHE A 71 0.77 3.20 -8.43
CA PHE A 71 1.08 2.49 -7.20
C PHE A 71 2.41 2.92 -6.57
N ASN A 72 2.78 4.19 -6.67
CA ASN A 72 3.89 4.76 -5.91
C ASN A 72 3.36 5.32 -4.59
N VAL A 73 4.17 5.17 -3.52
CA VAL A 73 3.87 5.77 -2.21
C VAL A 73 3.88 7.29 -2.33
N LYS A 74 2.74 7.91 -2.00
CA LYS A 74 2.59 9.36 -1.85
C LYS A 74 3.02 9.75 -0.43
N GLY A 75 3.98 10.66 -0.34
CA GLY A 75 4.55 11.20 0.90
C GLY A 75 5.23 12.51 0.60
#